data_AF-A0A416JSW5-F1
#
_entry.id   AF-A0A416JSW5-F1
#
_cell.length_a   1.000
_cell.length_b   1.000
_cell.length_c   1.000
_cell.angle_alpha   90.00
_cell.angle_beta   90.00
_cell.angle_gamma   90.00
#
_symmetry.space_group_name_H-M   'P 1'
#
loop_
_entity.id
_entity.type
_entity.pdbx_description
1 polymer ?
#
loop_
_entity_poly.entity_id
_entity_poly.type
_entity_poly.pdbx_seq_one_letter_code
_entity_poly.pdbx_strand_id
1 'polypeptide(L)'
;MKKKQCIFFALILIIVVGAVVIILNIPDNQQTSFVVDGNNWSGEVVNGGSLLLELNNDDNRKEWSITLKPEIFVSDYHNIAGTISEFHIIALNDGKGEMVFQCTNDDGRTDKYILELSISRHQKKYLQIDSISFKKSE
;
A
#
# COMPACT_ATOMS: atom_id res chain seq x y z
N MET A 1 44.48 6.41 40.67
CA MET A 1 43.07 5.98 40.53
C MET A 1 42.27 6.80 39.51
N LYS A 2 42.50 8.12 39.35
CA LYS A 2 41.70 9.00 38.46
C LYS A 2 41.76 8.68 36.94
N LYS A 3 42.94 8.36 36.38
CA LYS A 3 43.08 8.10 34.92
C LYS A 3 42.34 6.85 34.44
N LYS A 4 42.46 5.72 35.15
CA LYS A 4 41.83 4.45 34.76
C LYS A 4 40.29 4.53 34.87
N GLN A 5 39.77 5.23 35.88
CA GLN A 5 38.32 5.48 36.00
C GLN A 5 37.80 6.41 34.90
N CYS A 6 38.50 7.49 34.56
CA CYS A 6 38.12 8.37 33.44
C CYS A 6 38.05 7.62 32.10
N ILE A 7 39.01 6.75 31.82
CA ILE A 7 39.01 5.93 30.59
C ILE A 7 37.80 4.98 30.57
N PHE A 8 37.48 4.38 31.72
CA PHE A 8 36.33 3.47 31.85
C PHE A 8 35.00 4.21 31.62
N PHE A 9 34.82 5.39 32.21
CA PHE A 9 33.62 6.21 32.00
C PHE A 9 33.49 6.69 30.55
N ALA A 10 34.60 7.07 29.90
CA ALA A 10 34.59 7.48 28.50
C ALA A 10 34.16 6.34 27.57
N LEU A 11 34.64 5.11 27.81
CA LEU A 11 34.25 3.91 27.08
C LEU A 11 32.75 3.60 27.24
N ILE A 12 32.23 3.68 28.46
CA ILE A 12 30.80 3.49 28.73
C ILE A 12 29.97 4.52 27.97
N LEU A 13 30.40 5.79 27.99
CA LEU A 13 29.70 6.86 27.28
C LEU A 13 29.64 6.60 25.76
N ILE A 14 30.73 6.14 25.17
CA ILE A 14 30.78 5.78 23.73
C ILE A 14 29.80 4.65 23.42
N ILE A 15 29.75 3.61 24.26
CA ILE A 15 28.83 2.49 24.07
C ILE A 15 27.36 2.96 24.19
N VAL A 16 27.05 3.80 25.17
CA VAL A 16 25.69 4.34 25.36
C VAL A 16 25.29 5.22 24.18
N VAL A 17 26.16 6.12 23.73
CA VAL A 17 25.90 6.96 22.55
C VAL A 17 25.73 6.10 21.30
N GLY A 18 26.58 5.08 21.11
CA GLY A 18 26.46 4.12 20.02
C GLY A 18 25.11 3.39 20.03
N ALA A 19 24.68 2.89 21.20
CA ALA A 19 23.40 2.21 21.34
C ALA A 19 22.21 3.14 21.06
N VAL A 20 22.25 4.39 21.53
CA VAL A 20 21.20 5.39 21.28
C VAL A 20 21.10 5.72 19.78
N VAL A 21 22.23 5.87 19.09
CA VAL A 21 22.26 6.13 17.64
C VAL A 21 21.71 4.95 16.85
N ILE A 22 21.97 3.71 17.29
CA ILE A 22 21.39 2.52 16.66
C ILE A 22 19.89 2.49 16.86
N ILE A 23 19.40 2.62 18.10
CA ILE A 23 17.96 2.57 18.42
C ILE A 23 17.18 3.66 17.68
N LEU A 24 17.70 4.89 17.59
CA LEU A 24 17.07 5.98 16.85
C LEU A 24 17.07 5.77 15.32
N ASN A 25 17.95 4.89 14.80
CA ASN A 25 18.03 4.56 13.39
C ASN A 25 17.41 3.20 13.03
N ILE A 26 16.86 2.46 14.00
CA ILE A 26 16.04 1.29 13.68
C ILE A 26 14.80 1.82 12.95
N PRO A 27 14.59 1.48 11.67
CA PRO A 27 13.37 1.87 11.00
C PRO A 27 12.22 1.21 11.75
N ASP A 28 11.30 2.05 12.22
CA ASP A 28 10.08 1.59 12.85
C ASP A 28 9.30 0.87 11.75
N ASN A 29 9.36 -0.45 11.73
CA ASN A 29 8.74 -1.32 10.73
C ASN A 29 7.22 -1.38 10.94
N GLN A 30 6.59 -0.20 11.00
CA GLN A 30 5.17 0.02 11.28
C GLN A 30 4.32 0.05 10.01
N GLN A 31 4.86 -0.43 8.88
CA GLN A 31 4.02 -0.61 7.70
C GLN A 31 2.93 -1.63 8.03
N THR A 32 1.67 -1.19 7.97
CA THR A 32 0.52 -2.03 8.31
C THR A 32 0.02 -2.77 7.08
N SER A 33 -0.34 -4.03 7.27
CA SER A 33 -1.16 -4.79 6.32
C SER A 33 -2.59 -4.88 6.83
N PHE A 34 -3.56 -4.83 5.93
CA PHE A 34 -4.98 -5.01 6.27
C PHE A 34 -5.78 -5.46 5.05
N VAL A 35 -6.97 -6.00 5.30
CA VAL A 35 -7.90 -6.45 4.26
C VAL A 35 -9.20 -5.65 4.36
N VAL A 36 -9.74 -5.27 3.21
CA VAL A 36 -11.05 -4.62 3.07
C VAL A 36 -11.89 -5.43 2.11
N ASP A 37 -13.04 -5.90 2.57
CA ASP A 37 -14.01 -6.62 1.74
C ASP A 37 -15.17 -5.72 1.36
N GLY A 38 -15.63 -5.84 0.11
CA GLY A 38 -16.84 -5.20 -0.38
C GLY A 38 -17.70 -6.16 -1.20
N ASN A 39 -18.82 -5.65 -1.71
CA ASN A 39 -19.68 -6.46 -2.57
C ASN A 39 -19.02 -6.63 -3.94
N ASN A 40 -18.57 -7.85 -4.24
CA ASN A 40 -17.89 -8.25 -5.47
C ASN A 40 -16.44 -7.74 -5.63
N TRP A 41 -15.80 -7.33 -4.54
CA TRP A 41 -14.38 -6.99 -4.55
C TRP A 41 -13.77 -7.18 -3.16
N SER A 42 -12.45 -7.38 -3.11
CA SER A 42 -11.64 -7.34 -1.89
C SER A 42 -10.33 -6.63 -2.18
N GLY A 43 -9.73 -6.05 -1.15
CA GLY A 43 -8.46 -5.36 -1.25
C GLY A 43 -7.55 -5.72 -0.07
N GLU A 44 -6.39 -6.30 -0.36
CA GLU A 44 -5.36 -6.58 0.65
C GLU A 44 -4.19 -5.59 0.50
N VAL A 45 -3.95 -4.78 1.53
CA VAL A 45 -2.71 -4.02 1.66
C VAL A 45 -1.62 -4.93 2.20
N VAL A 46 -0.54 -5.05 1.45
CA VAL A 46 0.64 -5.84 1.82
C VAL A 46 1.82 -4.91 2.07
N ASN A 47 2.50 -5.07 3.21
CA ASN A 47 3.67 -4.29 3.61
C ASN A 47 3.45 -2.76 3.52
N GLY A 48 2.21 -2.30 3.74
CA GLY A 48 1.81 -0.90 3.70
C GLY A 48 1.84 -0.21 2.32
N GLY A 49 2.72 -0.58 1.40
CA GLY A 49 2.96 0.16 0.15
C GLY A 49 2.28 -0.39 -1.10
N SER A 50 1.71 -1.59 -1.01
CA SER A 50 1.07 -2.27 -2.15
C SER A 50 -0.33 -2.75 -1.79
N LEU A 51 -1.21 -2.75 -2.79
CA LEU A 51 -2.57 -3.26 -2.74
C LEU A 51 -2.74 -4.37 -3.77
N LEU A 52 -3.22 -5.53 -3.32
CA LEU A 52 -3.82 -6.55 -4.18
C LEU A 52 -5.33 -6.33 -4.20
N LEU A 53 -5.84 -5.82 -5.33
CA LEU A 53 -7.27 -5.61 -5.55
C LEU A 53 -7.84 -6.77 -6.35
N GLU A 54 -8.72 -7.54 -5.75
CA GLU A 54 -9.45 -8.61 -6.44
C GLU A 54 -10.86 -8.13 -6.79
N LEU A 55 -11.21 -8.27 -8.06
CA LEU A 55 -12.53 -7.92 -8.60
C LEU A 55 -13.21 -9.19 -9.09
N ASN A 56 -14.48 -9.36 -8.74
CA ASN A 56 -15.27 -10.49 -9.23
C ASN A 56 -15.47 -10.37 -10.75
N ASN A 57 -15.05 -11.41 -11.46
CA ASN A 57 -15.14 -11.52 -12.91
C ASN A 57 -16.37 -12.31 -13.41
N ASP A 58 -17.23 -12.77 -12.50
CA ASP A 58 -18.50 -13.47 -12.76
C ASP A 58 -18.37 -14.57 -13.84
N ASP A 59 -17.51 -15.57 -13.58
CA ASP A 59 -17.17 -16.64 -14.52
C ASP A 59 -16.66 -16.13 -15.90
N ASN A 60 -15.86 -15.06 -15.92
CA ASN A 60 -15.33 -14.40 -17.11
C ASN A 60 -16.37 -13.72 -18.00
N ARG A 61 -17.54 -13.40 -17.45
CA ARG A 61 -18.56 -12.59 -18.14
C ARG A 61 -18.32 -11.10 -18.00
N LYS A 62 -17.52 -10.70 -17.02
CA LYS A 62 -17.05 -9.33 -16.86
C LYS A 62 -15.66 -9.20 -17.45
N GLU A 63 -15.31 -7.99 -17.86
CA GLU A 63 -13.95 -7.64 -18.21
C GLU A 63 -13.58 -6.33 -17.53
N TRP A 64 -12.53 -6.37 -16.72
CA TRP A 64 -12.05 -5.22 -15.96
C TRP A 64 -10.86 -4.56 -16.64
N SER A 65 -10.88 -3.24 -16.74
CA SER A 65 -9.78 -2.46 -17.29
C SER A 65 -9.65 -1.11 -16.57
N ILE A 66 -8.43 -0.55 -16.58
CA ILE A 66 -8.15 0.77 -16.01
C ILE A 66 -8.27 1.81 -17.10
N THR A 67 -9.09 2.85 -16.87
CA THR A 67 -9.34 3.93 -17.83
C THR A 67 -8.71 5.26 -17.39
N LEU A 68 -8.50 5.47 -16.10
CA LEU A 68 -7.79 6.63 -15.55
C LEU A 68 -6.80 6.19 -14.50
N LYS A 69 -5.56 6.68 -14.61
CA LYS A 69 -4.46 6.42 -13.67
C LYS A 69 -4.13 7.70 -12.90
N PRO A 70 -4.11 7.68 -11.57
CA PRO A 70 -3.65 8.82 -10.78
C PRO A 70 -2.12 8.91 -10.82
N GLU A 71 -1.57 10.05 -10.42
CA GLU A 71 -0.11 10.25 -10.34
C GLU A 71 0.52 9.60 -9.09
N ILE A 72 -0.27 9.38 -8.03
CA ILE A 72 0.24 9.00 -6.71
C ILE A 72 0.34 7.47 -6.50
N PHE A 73 -0.23 6.66 -7.38
CA PHE A 73 -0.09 5.20 -7.37
C PHE A 73 -0.34 4.63 -8.78
N VAL A 74 0.18 3.43 -9.04
CA VAL A 74 0.13 2.80 -10.36
C VAL A 74 -0.26 1.33 -10.26
N SER A 75 -0.92 0.80 -11.28
CA SER A 75 -1.09 -0.64 -11.43
C SER A 75 0.16 -1.25 -12.07
N ASP A 76 0.73 -2.25 -11.41
CA ASP A 76 1.94 -2.97 -11.80
C ASP A 76 1.61 -4.13 -12.74
N TYR A 77 0.75 -5.05 -12.29
CA TYR A 77 0.26 -6.16 -13.09
C TYR A 77 -1.25 -6.38 -12.94
N HIS A 78 -1.82 -7.10 -13.91
CA HIS A 78 -3.20 -7.56 -13.93
C HIS A 78 -3.21 -9.04 -14.32
N ASN A 79 -3.79 -9.89 -13.47
CA ASN A 79 -3.97 -11.31 -13.70
C ASN A 79 -5.45 -11.69 -13.66
N ILE A 80 -5.82 -12.72 -14.41
CA ILE A 80 -7.17 -13.30 -14.37
C ILE A 80 -7.04 -14.75 -13.95
N ALA A 81 -7.67 -15.11 -12.83
CA ALA A 81 -7.63 -16.45 -12.25
C ALA A 81 -9.06 -16.92 -11.96
N GLY A 82 -9.61 -17.76 -12.84
CA GLY A 82 -10.96 -18.29 -12.69
C GLY A 82 -12.01 -17.18 -12.72
N THR A 83 -12.63 -16.91 -11.57
CA THR A 83 -13.69 -15.91 -11.39
C THR A 83 -13.18 -14.58 -10.85
N ILE A 84 -11.87 -14.37 -10.79
CA ILE A 84 -11.25 -13.18 -10.19
C ILE A 84 -10.35 -12.49 -11.21
N SER A 85 -10.48 -11.17 -11.30
CA SER A 85 -9.48 -10.27 -11.89
C SER A 85 -8.69 -9.61 -10.77
N GLU A 86 -7.41 -9.94 -10.66
CA GLU A 86 -6.49 -9.40 -9.66
C GLU A 86 -5.65 -8.26 -10.26
N PHE A 87 -5.64 -7.11 -9.60
CA PHE A 87 -4.79 -5.98 -9.91
C PHE A 87 -3.82 -5.72 -8.78
N HIS A 88 -2.52 -5.72 -9.09
CA HIS A 88 -1.50 -5.24 -8.15
C HIS A 88 -1.28 -3.74 -8.35
N ILE A 89 -1.35 -2.99 -7.26
CA ILE A 89 -1.28 -1.53 -7.23
C ILE A 89 -0.20 -1.10 -6.24
N ILE A 90 0.70 -0.22 -6.68
CA ILE A 90 1.86 0.23 -5.90
C ILE A 90 1.74 1.73 -5.63
N ALA A 91 1.90 2.11 -4.37
CA ALA A 91 2.01 3.51 -3.95
C ALA A 91 3.30 4.15 -4.49
N LEU A 92 3.17 5.31 -5.14
CA LEU A 92 4.30 6.09 -5.67
C LEU A 92 4.57 7.35 -4.85
N ASN A 93 3.52 7.97 -4.31
CA ASN A 93 3.62 9.18 -3.51
C ASN A 93 2.53 9.25 -2.43
N ASP A 94 2.75 10.07 -1.42
CA ASP A 94 1.73 10.38 -0.42
C ASP A 94 0.69 11.37 -0.98
N GLY A 95 -0.54 11.26 -0.48
CA GLY A 95 -1.68 12.02 -0.94
C GLY A 95 -2.92 11.15 -1.11
N LYS A 96 -3.95 11.74 -1.73
CA LYS A 96 -5.18 11.05 -2.10
C LYS A 96 -5.28 10.98 -3.61
N GLY A 97 -5.79 9.88 -4.12
CA GLY A 97 -5.87 9.65 -5.56
C GLY A 97 -6.95 8.65 -5.91
N GLU A 98 -7.40 8.78 -7.16
CA GLU A 98 -8.50 8.01 -7.70
C GLU A 98 -8.04 7.31 -8.97
N MET A 99 -8.27 6.00 -9.04
CA MET A 99 -8.09 5.21 -10.26
C MET A 99 -9.45 4.77 -10.75
N VAL A 100 -9.74 5.01 -12.02
CA VAL A 100 -11.03 4.66 -12.62
C VAL A 100 -10.90 3.32 -13.32
N PHE A 101 -11.73 2.39 -12.92
CA PHE A 101 -11.93 1.10 -13.54
C PHE A 101 -13.19 1.13 -14.41
N GLN A 102 -13.15 0.40 -15.51
CA GLN A 102 -14.31 0.08 -16.33
C GLN A 102 -14.55 -1.43 -16.27
N CYS A 103 -15.79 -1.82 -16.03
CA CYS A 103 -16.27 -3.19 -16.13
C CYS A 103 -17.16 -3.31 -17.36
N THR A 104 -16.74 -4.06 -18.37
CA THR A 104 -17.59 -4.45 -19.49
C THR A 104 -18.38 -5.68 -19.08
N ASN A 105 -19.70 -5.62 -19.11
CA ASN A 105 -20.59 -6.75 -18.83
C ASN A 105 -20.80 -7.60 -20.09
N ASP A 106 -21.43 -8.78 -19.92
CA ASP A 106 -21.74 -9.72 -21.00
C ASP A 106 -22.67 -9.14 -22.08
N ASP A 107 -23.54 -8.20 -21.69
CA ASP A 107 -24.42 -7.45 -22.59
C ASP A 107 -23.70 -6.30 -23.35
N GLY A 108 -22.39 -6.16 -23.14
CA GLY A 108 -21.55 -5.12 -23.76
C GLY A 108 -21.66 -3.75 -23.10
N ARG A 109 -22.48 -3.58 -22.04
CA ARG A 109 -22.54 -2.32 -21.30
C ARG A 109 -21.32 -2.16 -20.42
N THR A 110 -20.88 -0.93 -20.30
CA THR A 110 -19.73 -0.58 -19.47
C THR A 110 -20.19 0.15 -18.21
N ASP A 111 -19.85 -0.40 -17.06
CA ASP A 111 -19.98 0.25 -15.76
C ASP A 111 -18.64 0.88 -15.34
N LYS A 112 -18.70 2.02 -14.66
CA LYS A 112 -17.51 2.69 -14.13
C LYS A 112 -17.39 2.46 -12.63
N TYR A 113 -16.17 2.29 -12.17
CA TYR A 113 -15.84 2.11 -10.77
C TYR A 113 -14.65 3.00 -10.41
N ILE A 114 -14.63 3.47 -9.17
CA ILE A 114 -13.59 4.36 -8.64
C ILE A 114 -12.93 3.65 -7.48
N LEU A 115 -11.61 3.41 -7.60
CA LEU A 115 -10.73 3.07 -6.50
C LEU A 115 -10.15 4.35 -5.92
N GLU A 116 -10.46 4.65 -4.66
CA GLU A 116 -9.89 5.76 -3.91
C GLU A 116 -8.87 5.22 -2.91
N LEU A 117 -7.62 5.69 -2.99
CA LEU A 117 -6.58 5.41 -1.98
C LEU A 117 -6.19 6.70 -1.26
N SER A 118 -6.00 6.59 0.05
CA SER A 118 -5.26 7.59 0.85
C SER A 118 -3.93 6.97 1.22
N ILE A 119 -2.84 7.69 0.96
CA ILE A 119 -1.48 7.23 1.19
C ILE A 119 -0.77 8.28 2.05
N SER A 120 -0.19 7.87 3.16
CA SER A 120 0.67 8.70 4.00
C SER A 120 2.14 8.33 3.82
N ARG A 121 3.02 9.24 4.26
CA ARG A 121 4.46 9.02 4.32
C ARG A 121 4.94 8.96 5.77
N HIS A 122 5.06 7.75 6.31
CA HIS A 122 5.54 7.54 7.67
C HIS A 122 7.05 7.85 7.77
N GLN A 123 7.42 8.63 8.80
CA GLN A 123 8.79 9.06 9.08
C GLN A 123 9.55 9.66 7.88
N LYS A 124 8.85 10.27 6.92
CA LYS A 124 9.40 10.78 5.65
C LYS A 124 10.12 9.73 4.79
N LYS A 125 9.99 8.43 5.10
CA LYS A 125 10.71 7.35 4.44
C LYS A 125 9.79 6.36 3.73
N TYR A 126 8.75 5.89 4.42
CA TYR A 126 7.93 4.78 3.96
C TYR A 126 6.55 5.26 3.54
N LEU A 127 6.08 4.82 2.38
CA LEU A 127 4.69 5.02 1.98
C LEU A 127 3.81 3.97 2.67
N GLN A 128 2.61 4.39 3.03
CA GLN A 128 1.61 3.58 3.69
C GLN A 128 0.23 3.93 3.16
N ILE A 129 -0.45 2.95 2.57
CA ILE A 129 -1.86 3.04 2.22
C ILE A 129 -2.63 3.04 3.55
N ASP A 130 -3.34 4.12 3.83
CA ASP A 130 -4.10 4.31 5.06
C ASP A 130 -5.55 3.83 4.91
N SER A 131 -6.10 3.93 3.69
CA SER A 131 -7.49 3.60 3.42
C SER A 131 -7.71 3.21 1.96
N ILE A 132 -8.67 2.31 1.75
CA ILE A 132 -9.15 1.87 0.45
C ILE A 132 -10.65 2.09 0.39
N SER A 133 -11.14 2.64 -0.72
CA SER A 133 -12.56 2.57 -1.09
C SER A 133 -12.66 2.15 -2.55
N PHE A 134 -13.60 1.26 -2.86
CA PHE A 134 -13.93 0.90 -4.23
C PHE A 134 -15.43 0.90 -4.41
N LYS A 135 -15.92 1.75 -5.32
CA LYS A 135 -17.35 1.99 -5.51
C LYS A 135 -17.70 2.13 -6.98
N LYS A 136 -18.90 1.70 -7.35
CA LYS A 136 -19.48 2.00 -8.66
C LYS A 136 -19.72 3.50 -8.76
N SER A 137 -19.32 4.12 -9.86
CA SER A 137 -19.68 5.51 -10.18
C SER A 137 -21.09 5.51 -10.75
N GLU A 138 -21.95 6.34 -10.18
CA GLU A 138 -23.28 6.64 -10.74
C GLU A 138 -23.19 7.36 -12.10
#